data_AF-A0A955ZNY6-F1
#
_entry.id   AF-A0A955ZNY6-F1
#
_cell.length_a   1.000
_cell.length_b   1.000
_cell.length_c   1.000
_cell.angle_alpha   90.00
_cell.angle_beta   90.00
_cell.angle_gamma   90.00
#
_symmetry.space_group_name_H-M   'P 1'
#
loop_
_entity.id
_entity.type
_entity.pdbx_description
1 polymer ?
#
loop_
_entity_poly.entity_id
_entity_poly.type
_entity_poly.pdbx_seq_one_letter_code
_entity_poly.pdbx_strand_id
1 'polypeptide(L)'
;MDGILKQEATHAVDTAILLTSVGVFDSGAAGTGDAVPSPLTRVGGMTLFQRAVFTLQRGGISQIWVLAGPEEPALRQLLREDSRIQAAVRWLPVREFPPHDPQTWEALAEEINGACMIVGCHTVYSPALIQRLRAEGSQGKAVVVVGHPEEGHHRGNPGVAFRPEGPEGRSTSTVVFHDQAASRNTPSPTMRQTPDRSRLPLVGDLLILPARLLGISGVLHANGTNPLRLALEQAAVEGTIQTIGGASHWFRDVRGPKGAQLAERTLLEALQTMKGGLDGLVDRYVNRKCSGLLTHGFLRLGWSPNTITMLSMVVGLVAAGLFLPGSWTLAILGGLILQLSVIIDCCDGEVARLTFSESKFGQELDIWADNVVHIVLFAAIACGAFLHGPWEHTHLPLLLGASAVLANVVSLLLVNHARQLRSRPRDLRQFTKQERAKIEFMLGHVANRDFSIIVLLSAGFGLLHWFLALAAIGSWLFVMSMAWMLRRSFISRA
;
A
#
# COMPACT_ATOMS: atom_id res chain seq x y z
N MET A 1 13.79 -51.71 4.90
CA MET A 1 13.33 -50.70 5.87
C MET A 1 14.47 -49.74 6.06
N ASP A 2 14.37 -48.54 5.50
CA ASP A 2 14.60 -47.31 6.26
C ASP A 2 14.33 -46.11 5.36
N GLY A 3 13.35 -45.34 5.81
CA GLY A 3 12.65 -44.33 5.05
C GLY A 3 13.55 -43.16 4.69
N ILE A 4 13.65 -42.92 3.40
CA ILE A 4 13.88 -41.57 2.89
C ILE A 4 12.65 -40.77 3.34
N LEU A 5 12.81 -40.04 4.45
CA LEU A 5 11.93 -38.95 4.83
C LEU A 5 11.90 -37.98 3.65
N LYS A 6 10.89 -38.14 2.79
CA LYS A 6 10.39 -37.08 1.93
C LYS A 6 10.18 -35.88 2.86
N GLN A 7 11.08 -34.91 2.80
CA GLN A 7 10.75 -33.56 3.23
C GLN A 7 9.48 -33.19 2.46
N GLU A 8 8.36 -33.10 3.17
CA GLU A 8 7.14 -32.51 2.65
C GLU A 8 7.49 -31.10 2.18
N ALA A 9 7.57 -30.92 0.87
CA ALA A 9 7.69 -29.61 0.27
C ALA A 9 6.47 -28.80 0.74
N THR A 10 6.71 -27.79 1.56
CA THR A 10 5.72 -26.81 1.98
C THR A 10 5.35 -26.00 0.74
N HIS A 11 4.38 -26.48 -0.03
CA HIS A 11 3.90 -25.82 -1.24
C HIS A 11 3.11 -24.57 -0.83
N ALA A 12 3.77 -23.42 -0.85
CA ALA A 12 3.11 -22.13 -0.68
C ALA A 12 2.03 -21.96 -1.75
N VAL A 13 0.86 -21.43 -1.38
CA VAL A 13 -0.23 -21.15 -2.32
C VAL A 13 0.26 -20.20 -3.41
N ASP A 14 0.34 -20.67 -4.65
CA ASP A 14 0.94 -19.91 -5.76
C ASP A 14 -0.07 -19.58 -6.88
N THR A 15 -1.25 -20.20 -6.83
CA THR A 15 -2.35 -20.00 -7.77
C THR A 15 -3.49 -19.23 -7.13
N ALA A 16 -3.98 -18.18 -7.81
CA ALA A 16 -5.19 -17.47 -7.44
C ALA A 16 -6.23 -17.48 -8.57
N ILE A 17 -7.48 -17.74 -8.23
CA ILE A 17 -8.65 -17.62 -9.11
C ILE A 17 -9.35 -16.30 -8.78
N LEU A 18 -9.43 -15.43 -9.77
CA LEU A 18 -9.99 -14.09 -9.66
C LEU A 18 -11.39 -14.05 -10.31
N LEU A 19 -12.41 -13.81 -9.49
CA LEU A 19 -13.80 -13.66 -9.91
C LEU A 19 -14.09 -12.19 -10.23
N THR A 20 -14.46 -11.92 -11.49
CA THR A 20 -14.67 -10.55 -11.99
C THR A 20 -16.11 -10.07 -11.85
N SER A 21 -17.08 -10.94 -12.14
CA SER A 21 -18.49 -10.60 -12.25
C SER A 21 -19.38 -11.17 -11.13
N VAL A 22 -18.84 -12.04 -10.28
CA VAL A 22 -19.57 -12.73 -9.21
C VAL A 22 -18.79 -12.62 -7.89
N GLY A 23 -19.50 -12.50 -6.77
CA GLY A 23 -18.90 -12.60 -5.45
C GLY A 23 -18.56 -14.05 -5.07
N VAL A 24 -17.56 -14.24 -4.21
CA VAL A 24 -17.15 -15.57 -3.70
C VAL A 24 -18.31 -16.24 -2.96
N PHE A 25 -19.11 -15.44 -2.24
CA PHE A 25 -20.21 -15.92 -1.40
C PHE A 25 -21.60 -15.57 -1.95
N ASP A 26 -21.72 -15.19 -3.22
CA ASP A 26 -23.00 -14.82 -3.79
C ASP A 26 -23.87 -16.08 -3.98
N SER A 27 -25.08 -16.08 -3.43
CA SER A 27 -26.10 -17.09 -3.74
C SER A 27 -26.74 -16.66 -5.06
N GLY A 28 -26.71 -17.51 -6.10
CA GLY A 28 -27.16 -17.18 -7.46
C GLY A 28 -28.64 -16.76 -7.62
N ALA A 29 -29.34 -16.41 -6.54
CA ALA A 29 -30.63 -15.77 -6.56
C ALA A 29 -30.47 -14.28 -6.91
N ALA A 30 -30.68 -13.96 -8.19
CA ALA A 30 -30.82 -12.60 -8.67
C ALA A 30 -31.79 -11.80 -7.76
N GLY A 31 -31.29 -10.73 -7.13
CA GLY A 31 -32.16 -9.59 -6.81
C GLY A 31 -32.00 -8.82 -5.50
N THR A 32 -31.18 -9.21 -4.50
CA THR A 32 -31.24 -8.49 -3.20
C THR A 32 -29.91 -8.25 -2.46
N GLY A 33 -28.81 -8.00 -3.17
CA GLY A 33 -27.57 -7.44 -2.60
C GLY A 33 -27.12 -6.19 -3.36
N ASP A 34 -26.37 -5.28 -2.73
CA ASP A 34 -25.73 -4.15 -3.45
C ASP A 34 -24.96 -4.71 -4.66
N ALA A 35 -25.30 -4.24 -5.87
CA ALA A 35 -24.75 -4.77 -7.12
C ALA A 35 -23.21 -4.81 -7.10
N VAL A 36 -22.63 -5.93 -7.55
CA VAL A 36 -21.18 -6.09 -7.67
C VAL A 36 -20.65 -4.99 -8.61
N PRO A 37 -19.72 -4.13 -8.16
CA PRO A 37 -19.17 -3.09 -9.01
C PRO A 37 -18.40 -3.71 -10.18
N SER A 38 -18.46 -3.05 -11.34
CA SER A 38 -17.70 -3.50 -12.51
C SER A 38 -16.21 -3.60 -12.17
N PRO A 39 -15.49 -4.64 -12.63
CA PRO A 39 -14.04 -4.76 -12.46
C PRO A 39 -13.26 -3.57 -13.07
N LEU A 40 -13.87 -2.83 -13.99
CA LEU A 40 -13.33 -1.61 -14.61
C LEU A 40 -13.52 -0.35 -13.75
N THR A 41 -14.25 -0.44 -12.63
CA THR A 41 -14.45 0.68 -11.70
C THR A 41 -13.10 1.17 -11.19
N ARG A 42 -12.85 2.48 -11.27
CA ARG A 42 -11.58 3.08 -10.82
C ARG A 42 -11.65 3.45 -9.34
N VAL A 43 -10.62 3.05 -8.60
CA VAL A 43 -10.40 3.41 -7.19
C VAL A 43 -8.93 3.77 -7.02
N GLY A 44 -8.65 5.03 -6.67
CA GLY A 44 -7.28 5.53 -6.46
C GLY A 44 -6.41 5.43 -7.72
N GLY A 45 -6.92 5.92 -8.86
CA GLY A 45 -6.21 5.99 -10.14
C GLY A 45 -6.12 4.69 -10.96
N MET A 46 -6.48 3.54 -10.40
CA MET A 46 -6.45 2.23 -11.09
C MET A 46 -7.82 1.56 -11.09
N THR A 47 -8.06 0.65 -12.03
CA THR A 47 -9.23 -0.23 -12.00
C THR A 47 -9.15 -1.23 -10.84
N LEU A 48 -10.31 -1.69 -10.34
CA LEU A 48 -10.38 -2.75 -9.32
C LEU A 48 -9.65 -4.02 -9.76
N PHE A 49 -9.82 -4.40 -11.03
CA PHE A 49 -9.15 -5.55 -11.61
C PHE A 49 -7.61 -5.43 -11.60
N GLN A 50 -7.07 -4.33 -12.13
CA GLN A 50 -5.62 -4.10 -12.10
C GLN A 50 -5.10 -4.10 -10.66
N ARG A 51 -5.82 -3.45 -9.74
CA ARG A 51 -5.46 -3.42 -8.32
C ARG A 51 -5.43 -4.82 -7.72
N ALA A 52 -6.42 -5.67 -8.00
CA ALA A 52 -6.45 -7.05 -7.53
C ALA A 52 -5.26 -7.85 -8.06
N VAL A 53 -4.97 -7.75 -9.36
CA VAL A 53 -3.82 -8.43 -10.00
C VAL A 53 -2.49 -7.99 -9.38
N PHE A 54 -2.26 -6.67 -9.23
CA PHE A 54 -1.03 -6.17 -8.61
C PHE A 54 -0.90 -6.54 -7.13
N THR A 55 -2.00 -6.53 -6.38
CA THR A 55 -2.01 -6.96 -4.98
C THR A 55 -1.66 -8.44 -4.86
N LEU A 56 -2.20 -9.31 -5.72
CA LEU A 56 -1.88 -10.74 -5.76
C LEU A 56 -0.41 -10.98 -6.11
N GLN A 57 0.08 -10.32 -7.16
CA GLN A 57 1.48 -10.43 -7.57
C GLN A 57 2.45 -9.96 -6.48
N ARG A 58 2.19 -8.81 -5.83
CA ARG A 58 2.99 -8.35 -4.67
C ARG A 58 2.84 -9.26 -3.45
N GLY A 59 1.72 -9.97 -3.35
CA GLY A 59 1.47 -11.02 -2.39
C GLY A 59 2.30 -12.29 -2.61
N GLY A 60 2.96 -12.41 -3.76
CA GLY A 60 3.79 -13.56 -4.14
C GLY A 60 3.03 -14.66 -4.88
N ILE A 61 1.85 -14.35 -5.45
CA ILE A 61 1.13 -15.25 -6.36
C ILE A 61 1.73 -15.13 -7.75
N SER A 62 2.17 -16.24 -8.34
CA SER A 62 2.76 -16.27 -9.68
C SER A 62 1.76 -16.62 -10.80
N GLN A 63 0.71 -17.39 -10.47
CA GLN A 63 -0.33 -17.82 -11.42
C GLN A 63 -1.68 -17.19 -11.07
N ILE A 64 -2.28 -16.46 -12.00
CA ILE A 64 -3.58 -15.81 -11.81
C ILE A 64 -4.54 -16.32 -12.89
N TRP A 65 -5.60 -17.01 -12.48
CA TRP A 65 -6.66 -17.48 -13.36
C TRP A 65 -7.84 -16.54 -13.25
N VAL A 66 -8.23 -15.91 -14.35
CA VAL A 66 -9.27 -14.89 -14.36
C VAL A 66 -10.54 -15.49 -14.94
N LEU A 67 -11.56 -15.65 -14.09
CA LEU A 67 -12.92 -15.97 -14.51
C LEU A 67 -13.58 -14.68 -14.99
N ALA A 68 -13.58 -14.50 -16.31
CA ALA A 68 -13.98 -13.25 -16.95
C ALA A 68 -15.38 -13.34 -17.58
N GLY A 69 -16.22 -12.36 -17.26
CA GLY A 69 -17.54 -12.18 -17.87
C GLY A 69 -17.46 -11.50 -19.25
N PRO A 70 -18.53 -10.79 -19.69
CA PRO A 70 -18.56 -10.10 -20.97
C PRO A 70 -17.46 -9.01 -21.14
N GLU A 71 -16.90 -8.52 -20.03
CA GLU A 71 -15.81 -7.55 -19.98
C GLU A 71 -14.42 -8.11 -20.33
N GLU A 72 -14.28 -9.42 -20.58
CA GLU A 72 -13.00 -10.08 -20.87
C GLU A 72 -12.11 -9.34 -21.88
N PRO A 73 -12.61 -8.86 -23.05
CA PRO A 73 -11.76 -8.18 -24.03
C PRO A 73 -11.13 -6.90 -23.47
N ALA A 74 -11.90 -6.12 -22.69
CA ALA A 74 -11.44 -4.89 -22.07
C ALA A 74 -10.41 -5.18 -20.96
N LEU A 75 -10.63 -6.21 -20.16
CA LEU A 75 -9.68 -6.64 -19.13
C LEU A 75 -8.37 -7.14 -19.74
N ARG A 76 -8.44 -7.91 -20.85
CA ARG A 76 -7.28 -8.37 -21.61
C ARG A 76 -6.46 -7.21 -22.16
N GLN A 77 -7.13 -6.19 -22.72
CA GLN A 77 -6.47 -4.99 -23.21
C GLN A 77 -5.73 -4.25 -22.08
N LEU A 78 -6.37 -4.07 -20.92
CA LEU A 78 -5.75 -3.41 -19.75
C LEU A 78 -4.48 -4.12 -19.27
N LEU A 79 -4.43 -5.46 -19.29
CA LEU A 79 -3.20 -6.18 -18.91
C LEU A 79 -2.12 -6.11 -19.98
N ARG A 80 -2.50 -6.09 -21.27
CA ARG A 80 -1.53 -6.00 -22.38
C ARG A 80 -0.83 -4.65 -22.42
N GLU A 81 -1.53 -3.58 -22.08
CA GLU A 81 -0.98 -2.23 -22.01
C GLU A 81 -0.05 -2.02 -20.80
N ASP A 82 -0.17 -2.87 -19.76
CA ASP A 82 0.56 -2.73 -18.51
C ASP A 82 1.71 -3.74 -18.40
N SER A 83 2.89 -3.35 -18.87
CA SER A 83 4.10 -4.20 -18.88
C SER A 83 4.65 -4.53 -17.49
N ARG A 84 4.07 -4.00 -16.41
CA ARG A 84 4.52 -4.24 -15.01
C ARG A 84 3.97 -5.56 -14.46
N ILE A 85 3.03 -6.18 -15.16
CA ILE A 85 2.39 -7.42 -14.75
C ILE A 85 3.29 -8.58 -15.19
N GLN A 86 3.81 -9.31 -14.20
CA GLN A 86 4.75 -10.41 -14.35
C GLN A 86 4.10 -11.77 -14.08
N ALA A 87 2.99 -11.79 -13.33
CA ALA A 87 2.24 -13.01 -13.07
C ALA A 87 1.69 -13.59 -14.38
N ALA A 88 1.73 -14.92 -14.49
CA ALA A 88 1.14 -15.61 -15.62
C ALA A 88 -0.39 -15.58 -15.49
N VAL A 89 -1.05 -15.00 -16.48
CA VAL A 89 -2.51 -14.83 -16.47
C VAL A 89 -3.16 -15.81 -17.43
N ARG A 90 -3.98 -16.71 -16.90
CA ARG A 90 -4.86 -17.60 -17.68
C ARG A 90 -6.27 -17.04 -17.67
N TRP A 91 -6.90 -17.00 -18.83
CA TRP A 91 -8.28 -16.53 -18.98
C TRP A 91 -9.22 -17.71 -19.02
N LEU A 92 -10.28 -17.64 -18.22
CA LEU A 92 -11.33 -18.64 -18.11
C LEU A 92 -12.66 -17.93 -18.44
N PRO A 93 -13.16 -18.02 -19.68
CA PRO A 93 -14.42 -17.38 -20.05
C PRO A 93 -15.58 -17.99 -19.26
N VAL A 94 -16.41 -17.17 -18.62
CA VAL A 94 -17.56 -17.65 -17.82
C VAL A 94 -18.56 -18.49 -18.63
N ARG A 95 -18.58 -18.34 -19.97
CA ARG A 95 -19.40 -19.16 -20.86
C ARG A 95 -18.97 -20.63 -20.91
N GLU A 96 -17.69 -20.89 -20.71
CA GLU A 96 -17.09 -22.23 -20.72
C GLU A 96 -16.91 -22.76 -19.30
N PHE A 97 -16.60 -21.87 -18.36
CA PHE A 97 -16.36 -22.17 -16.94
C PHE A 97 -17.35 -21.39 -16.06
N PRO A 98 -18.66 -21.72 -16.09
CA PRO A 98 -19.65 -21.03 -15.28
C PRO A 98 -19.38 -21.24 -13.77
N PRO A 99 -19.20 -20.17 -12.97
CA PRO A 99 -18.80 -20.29 -11.56
C PRO A 99 -19.88 -20.93 -10.66
N HIS A 100 -21.12 -20.99 -11.14
CA HIS A 100 -22.22 -21.67 -10.45
C HIS A 100 -22.28 -23.17 -10.74
N ASP A 101 -21.55 -23.65 -11.75
CA ASP A 101 -21.53 -25.05 -12.12
C ASP A 101 -20.46 -25.80 -11.29
N PRO A 102 -20.85 -26.84 -10.53
CA PRO A 102 -19.90 -27.67 -9.78
C PRO A 102 -18.79 -28.28 -10.67
N GLN A 103 -19.08 -28.63 -11.93
CA GLN A 103 -18.12 -29.24 -12.84
C GLN A 103 -16.94 -28.31 -13.17
N THR A 104 -17.19 -27.00 -13.17
CA THR A 104 -16.13 -26.00 -13.36
C THR A 104 -15.09 -26.11 -12.27
N TRP A 105 -15.50 -26.23 -11.02
CA TRP A 105 -14.59 -26.29 -9.88
C TRP A 105 -13.87 -27.64 -9.77
N GLU A 106 -14.52 -28.72 -10.19
CA GLU A 106 -13.89 -30.04 -10.30
C GLU A 106 -12.75 -30.05 -11.33
N ALA A 107 -13.01 -29.54 -12.54
CA ALA A 107 -11.98 -29.42 -13.58
C ALA A 107 -10.81 -28.53 -13.14
N LEU A 108 -11.10 -27.41 -12.48
CA LEU A 108 -10.05 -26.52 -11.96
C LEU A 108 -9.26 -27.17 -10.81
N ALA A 109 -9.89 -28.02 -9.99
CA ALA A 109 -9.24 -28.69 -8.88
C ALA A 109 -8.16 -29.69 -9.35
N GLU A 110 -8.37 -30.37 -10.48
CA GLU A 110 -7.37 -31.29 -11.07
C GLU A 110 -6.07 -30.58 -11.47
N GLU A 111 -6.17 -29.30 -11.84
CA GLU A 111 -5.03 -28.49 -12.29
C GLU A 111 -4.32 -27.76 -11.13
N ILE A 112 -4.94 -27.67 -9.94
CA ILE A 112 -4.40 -26.94 -8.79
C ILE A 112 -3.46 -27.83 -7.96
N ASN A 113 -2.22 -27.38 -7.80
CA ASN A 113 -1.27 -28.02 -6.90
C ASN A 113 -1.50 -27.61 -5.43
N GLY A 114 -2.19 -28.47 -4.67
CA GLY A 114 -2.34 -28.36 -3.22
C GLY A 114 -3.50 -27.47 -2.79
N ALA A 115 -3.36 -26.15 -2.89
CA ALA A 115 -4.40 -25.18 -2.52
C ALA A 115 -4.37 -23.96 -3.44
N CYS A 116 -5.53 -23.33 -3.63
CA CYS A 116 -5.64 -22.08 -4.38
C CYS A 116 -6.31 -20.99 -3.55
N MET A 117 -6.06 -19.75 -3.94
CA MET A 117 -6.72 -18.58 -3.39
C MET A 117 -7.86 -18.15 -4.31
N ILE A 118 -9.06 -17.93 -3.78
CA ILE A 118 -10.22 -17.45 -4.53
C ILE A 118 -10.50 -16.02 -4.08
N VAL A 119 -10.57 -15.10 -5.04
CA VAL A 119 -10.64 -13.66 -4.77
C VAL A 119 -11.72 -13.01 -5.62
N GLY A 120 -12.57 -12.20 -5.01
CA GLY A 120 -13.50 -11.31 -5.70
C GLY A 120 -12.84 -9.97 -6.05
N CYS A 121 -13.05 -9.47 -7.27
CA CYS A 121 -12.49 -8.19 -7.73
C CYS A 121 -13.04 -6.96 -6.99
N HIS A 122 -14.20 -7.07 -6.34
CA HIS A 122 -14.91 -5.93 -5.75
C HIS A 122 -14.43 -5.53 -4.36
N THR A 123 -13.41 -6.19 -3.81
CA THR A 123 -12.79 -5.82 -2.54
C THR A 123 -11.35 -5.42 -2.76
N VAL A 124 -10.92 -4.36 -2.10
CA VAL A 124 -9.54 -3.89 -2.11
C VAL A 124 -8.80 -4.46 -0.91
N TYR A 125 -7.65 -5.10 -1.15
CA TYR A 125 -6.84 -5.75 -0.12
C TYR A 125 -5.42 -5.20 -0.07
N SER A 126 -4.78 -5.32 1.09
CA SER A 126 -3.35 -5.08 1.25
C SER A 126 -2.50 -6.29 0.79
N PRO A 127 -1.32 -6.08 0.17
CA PRO A 127 -0.42 -7.18 -0.17
C PRO A 127 0.05 -8.01 1.05
N ALA A 128 0.15 -7.38 2.22
CA ALA A 128 0.52 -8.05 3.47
C ALA A 128 -0.52 -9.11 3.89
N LEU A 129 -1.81 -8.84 3.65
CA LEU A 129 -2.89 -9.81 3.89
C LEU A 129 -2.72 -11.04 3.00
N ILE A 130 -2.40 -10.84 1.71
CA ILE A 130 -2.18 -11.93 0.76
C ILE A 130 -0.98 -12.79 1.18
N GLN A 131 0.14 -12.18 1.59
CA GLN A 131 1.31 -12.90 2.08
C GLN A 131 1.00 -13.74 3.32
N ARG A 132 0.22 -13.16 4.25
CA ARG A 132 -0.19 -13.87 5.48
C ARG A 132 -1.10 -15.05 5.14
N LEU A 133 -2.10 -14.85 4.28
CA LEU A 133 -2.99 -15.90 3.82
C LEU A 133 -2.22 -17.03 3.13
N ARG A 134 -1.30 -16.69 2.23
CA ARG A 134 -0.44 -17.66 1.52
C ARG A 134 0.38 -18.53 2.48
N ALA A 135 0.90 -17.95 3.56
CA ALA A 135 1.67 -18.66 4.57
C ALA A 135 0.81 -19.57 5.46
N GLU A 136 -0.43 -19.19 5.76
CA GLU A 136 -1.35 -20.04 6.54
C GLU A 136 -1.95 -21.15 5.65
N GLY A 137 -2.29 -20.83 4.40
CA GLY A 137 -2.89 -21.76 3.44
C GLY A 137 -1.99 -22.92 3.02
N SER A 138 -0.66 -22.78 3.14
CA SER A 138 0.29 -23.87 2.88
C SER A 138 0.17 -25.04 3.86
N GLN A 139 -0.63 -24.90 4.93
CA GLN A 139 -0.91 -25.96 5.90
C GLN A 139 -2.03 -26.92 5.44
N GLY A 140 -2.55 -26.76 4.21
CA GLY A 140 -3.61 -27.62 3.68
C GLY A 140 -4.98 -27.41 4.33
N LYS A 141 -5.16 -26.29 5.03
CA LYS A 141 -6.40 -25.88 5.68
C LYS A 141 -7.16 -24.87 4.82
N ALA A 142 -8.48 -24.83 4.96
CA ALA A 142 -9.27 -23.74 4.40
C ALA A 142 -9.04 -22.49 5.25
N VAL A 143 -8.70 -21.36 4.62
CA VAL A 143 -8.39 -20.12 5.37
C VAL A 143 -9.38 -19.03 5.01
N VAL A 144 -10.03 -18.48 6.03
CA VAL A 144 -11.01 -17.40 5.89
C VAL A 144 -10.59 -16.17 6.69
N VAL A 145 -10.93 -15.00 6.15
CA VAL A 145 -10.75 -13.73 6.87
C VAL A 145 -12.03 -13.40 7.62
N VAL A 146 -11.90 -13.19 8.93
CA VAL A 146 -13.01 -12.81 9.81
C VAL A 146 -12.76 -11.44 10.40
N GLY A 147 -13.80 -10.60 10.45
CA GLY A 147 -13.70 -9.25 11.02
C GLY A 147 -14.36 -9.22 12.37
N HIS A 148 -13.83 -8.38 13.26
CA HIS A 148 -14.44 -8.16 14.55
C HIS A 148 -15.47 -7.01 14.48
N PRO A 149 -16.63 -7.12 15.16
CA PRO A 149 -17.69 -6.10 15.13
C PRO A 149 -17.25 -4.69 15.58
N GLU A 150 -16.14 -4.59 16.32
CA GLU A 150 -15.58 -3.32 16.81
C GLU A 150 -14.71 -2.60 15.76
N GLU A 151 -14.38 -3.27 14.66
CA GLU A 151 -13.56 -2.73 13.58
C GLU A 151 -14.45 -2.01 12.57
N GLY A 152 -14.81 -0.75 12.87
CA GLY A 152 -15.74 0.09 12.08
C GLY A 152 -15.39 0.32 10.59
N HIS A 153 -14.29 -0.25 10.09
CA HIS A 153 -13.86 -0.18 8.68
C HIS A 153 -14.28 -1.40 7.84
N HIS A 154 -14.81 -2.44 8.47
CA HIS A 154 -15.09 -3.71 7.82
C HIS A 154 -16.61 -3.93 7.69
N ARG A 155 -17.20 -3.43 6.60
CA ARG A 155 -18.49 -3.99 6.16
C ARG A 155 -18.20 -5.38 5.61
N GLY A 156 -18.37 -6.40 6.45
CA GLY A 156 -18.37 -7.79 6.01
C GLY A 156 -19.53 -8.08 5.10
N ASN A 157 -19.43 -9.21 4.40
CA ASN A 157 -20.57 -9.74 3.71
C ASN A 157 -21.60 -10.10 4.81
N PRO A 158 -22.74 -9.40 4.93
CA PRO A 158 -23.71 -9.66 5.99
C PRO A 158 -24.34 -11.06 5.86
N GLY A 159 -24.13 -11.72 4.71
CA GLY A 159 -24.66 -13.03 4.38
C GLY A 159 -23.84 -14.20 4.92
N VAL A 160 -22.64 -14.05 5.48
CA VAL A 160 -21.85 -15.22 5.95
C VAL A 160 -21.16 -14.96 7.29
N ALA A 161 -21.41 -15.82 8.28
CA ALA A 161 -20.75 -15.77 9.58
C ALA A 161 -20.16 -17.12 9.95
N PHE A 162 -18.94 -17.11 10.45
CA PHE A 162 -18.26 -18.26 11.05
C PHE A 162 -18.59 -18.32 12.55
N ARG A 163 -18.98 -19.51 13.02
CA ARG A 163 -19.13 -19.84 14.43
C ARG A 163 -18.08 -20.89 14.80
N PRO A 164 -17.08 -20.53 15.62
CA PRO A 164 -16.02 -21.46 16.01
C PRO A 164 -16.52 -22.62 16.87
N GLU A 165 -17.65 -22.46 17.59
CA GLU A 165 -18.29 -23.50 18.40
C GLU A 165 -19.73 -23.76 17.93
N GLY A 166 -20.12 -25.04 17.85
CA GLY A 166 -21.47 -25.43 17.46
C GLY A 166 -22.51 -25.14 18.55
N PRO A 167 -23.80 -24.96 18.21
CA PRO A 167 -24.85 -24.91 19.23
C PRO A 167 -24.85 -26.22 20.05
N GLU A 168 -25.03 -26.10 21.36
CA GLU A 168 -25.11 -27.22 22.32
C GLU A 168 -23.83 -28.07 22.48
N GLY A 169 -22.67 -27.43 22.68
CA GLY A 169 -21.46 -28.14 23.17
C GLY A 169 -20.87 -29.16 22.18
N ARG A 170 -21.22 -29.08 20.90
CA ARG A 170 -20.57 -29.84 19.84
C ARG A 170 -19.29 -29.14 19.38
N SER A 171 -18.17 -29.86 19.39
CA SER A 171 -16.83 -29.40 18.95
C SER A 171 -16.69 -29.10 17.44
N THR A 172 -17.79 -28.92 16.72
CA THR A 172 -17.80 -28.73 15.26
C THR A 172 -18.11 -27.27 14.93
N SER A 173 -17.16 -26.60 14.26
CA SER A 173 -17.38 -25.25 13.72
C SER A 173 -18.50 -25.23 12.68
N THR A 174 -19.26 -24.14 12.61
CA THR A 174 -20.35 -24.00 11.63
C THR A 174 -20.22 -22.69 10.86
N VAL A 175 -20.51 -22.72 9.56
CA VAL A 175 -20.60 -21.52 8.72
C VAL A 175 -22.08 -21.27 8.46
N VAL A 176 -22.58 -20.10 8.87
CA VAL A 176 -23.97 -19.73 8.73
C VAL A 176 -24.10 -18.74 7.58
N PHE A 177 -24.78 -19.15 6.53
CA PHE A 177 -25.14 -18.28 5.42
C PHE A 177 -26.56 -17.72 5.63
N HIS A 178 -26.72 -16.41 5.64
CA HIS A 178 -28.00 -15.72 5.72
C HIS A 178 -28.43 -15.29 4.31
N ASP A 179 -29.35 -16.05 3.70
CA ASP A 179 -30.05 -15.56 2.51
C ASP A 179 -30.99 -14.41 2.94
N GLN A 180 -30.68 -13.18 2.54
CA GLN A 180 -31.49 -11.99 2.89
C GLN A 180 -32.94 -12.07 2.39
N ALA A 181 -33.25 -13.00 1.48
CA ALA A 181 -34.60 -13.22 0.96
C ALA A 181 -35.60 -13.70 2.03
N ALA A 182 -35.14 -14.44 3.06
CA ALA A 182 -36.04 -15.04 4.06
C ALA A 182 -36.45 -14.08 5.18
N SER A 183 -35.77 -12.94 5.35
CA SER A 183 -35.97 -12.04 6.50
C SER A 183 -36.97 -10.90 6.28
N ARG A 184 -37.58 -10.76 5.09
CA ARG A 184 -38.49 -9.64 4.79
C ARG A 184 -39.95 -9.82 5.26
N ASN A 185 -40.36 -11.01 5.69
CA ASN A 185 -41.78 -11.30 5.97
C ASN A 185 -42.20 -11.33 7.45
N THR A 186 -41.39 -10.83 8.38
CA THR A 186 -41.84 -10.60 9.76
C THR A 186 -41.29 -9.29 10.31
N PRO A 187 -42.08 -8.19 10.31
CA PRO A 187 -41.72 -7.01 11.05
C PRO A 187 -42.02 -7.26 12.53
N SER A 188 -41.03 -7.76 13.28
CA SER A 188 -41.07 -7.68 14.74
C SER A 188 -40.37 -6.37 15.16
N PRO A 189 -41.10 -5.33 15.60
CA PRO A 189 -40.47 -4.16 16.18
C PRO A 189 -39.97 -4.55 17.58
N THR A 190 -38.93 -3.87 18.08
CA THR A 190 -38.37 -4.00 19.44
C THR A 190 -37.41 -5.17 19.70
N MET A 191 -36.19 -5.08 19.15
CA MET A 191 -35.01 -5.49 19.93
C MET A 191 -33.77 -4.77 19.38
N ARG A 192 -33.15 -3.91 20.20
CA ARG A 192 -31.75 -3.53 20.01
C ARG A 192 -30.94 -4.83 20.12
N GLN A 193 -30.63 -5.47 18.99
CA GLN A 193 -29.78 -6.64 18.97
C GLN A 193 -28.38 -6.22 19.42
N THR A 194 -28.01 -6.59 20.63
CA THR A 194 -26.61 -6.69 21.05
C THR A 194 -25.89 -7.61 20.06
N PRO A 195 -24.74 -7.22 19.49
CA PRO A 195 -24.03 -8.08 18.54
C PRO A 195 -23.65 -9.40 19.22
N ASP A 196 -24.12 -10.53 18.67
CA ASP A 196 -23.79 -11.88 19.12
C ASP A 196 -22.27 -12.10 18.93
N ARG A 197 -21.51 -11.98 20.03
CA ARG A 197 -20.04 -12.10 20.04
C ARG A 197 -19.54 -13.49 19.61
N SER A 198 -20.42 -14.49 19.54
CA SER A 198 -20.09 -15.84 19.05
C SER A 198 -20.02 -15.94 17.52
N ARG A 199 -20.51 -14.93 16.79
CA ARG A 199 -20.53 -14.89 15.32
C ARG A 199 -19.46 -13.97 14.78
N LEU A 200 -18.55 -14.54 14.01
CA LEU A 200 -17.50 -13.79 13.31
C LEU A 200 -17.91 -13.65 11.83
N PRO A 201 -18.34 -12.47 11.37
CA PRO A 201 -18.66 -12.28 9.95
C PRO A 201 -17.42 -12.60 9.10
N LEU A 202 -17.61 -13.32 7.98
CA LEU A 202 -16.56 -13.42 6.97
C LEU A 202 -16.48 -12.09 6.22
N VAL A 203 -15.25 -11.64 5.97
CA VAL A 203 -15.03 -10.28 5.48
C VAL A 203 -13.98 -10.27 4.39
N GLY A 204 -14.31 -9.54 3.32
CA GLY A 204 -13.59 -9.62 2.06
C GLY A 204 -13.92 -10.93 1.35
N ASP A 205 -14.28 -10.85 0.08
CA ASP A 205 -14.54 -12.02 -0.76
C ASP A 205 -13.20 -12.70 -1.12
N LEU A 206 -12.56 -13.27 -0.11
CA LEU A 206 -11.20 -13.79 -0.13
C LEU A 206 -11.14 -15.07 0.72
N LEU A 207 -10.77 -16.17 0.07
CA LEU A 207 -10.79 -17.50 0.65
C LEU A 207 -9.60 -18.30 0.12
N ILE A 208 -8.99 -19.13 0.96
CA ILE A 208 -8.10 -20.20 0.49
C ILE A 208 -8.81 -21.53 0.63
N LEU A 209 -8.83 -22.30 -0.45
CA LEU A 209 -9.35 -23.66 -0.46
C LEU A 209 -8.29 -24.66 -0.95
N PRO A 210 -8.05 -25.75 -0.20
CA PRO A 210 -7.39 -26.94 -0.70
C PRO A 210 -8.10 -27.51 -1.94
N ALA A 211 -7.34 -27.96 -2.93
CA ALA A 211 -7.87 -28.53 -4.18
C ALA A 211 -8.84 -29.70 -3.92
N ARG A 212 -8.58 -30.50 -2.87
CA ARG A 212 -9.46 -31.61 -2.47
C ARG A 212 -10.91 -31.16 -2.18
N LEU A 213 -11.10 -30.00 -1.55
CA LEU A 213 -12.42 -29.51 -1.17
C LEU A 213 -13.16 -28.91 -2.37
N LEU A 214 -12.42 -28.38 -3.34
CA LEU A 214 -12.97 -27.92 -4.61
C LEU A 214 -13.51 -29.09 -5.44
N GLY A 215 -12.75 -30.19 -5.54
CA GLY A 215 -13.20 -31.39 -6.25
C GLY A 215 -14.47 -31.99 -5.65
N ILE A 216 -14.58 -32.07 -4.32
CA ILE A 216 -15.75 -32.66 -3.66
C ILE A 216 -17.02 -31.81 -3.86
N SER A 217 -16.88 -30.49 -3.96
CA SER A 217 -18.01 -29.61 -4.28
C SER A 217 -18.64 -29.92 -5.64
N GLY A 218 -17.87 -30.46 -6.60
CA GLY A 218 -18.32 -30.95 -7.90
C GLY A 218 -19.37 -32.06 -7.82
N VAL A 219 -19.17 -32.98 -6.86
CA VAL A 219 -19.98 -34.19 -6.67
C VAL A 219 -21.32 -33.89 -5.97
N LEU A 220 -21.34 -32.87 -5.11
CA LEU A 220 -22.52 -32.47 -4.36
C LEU A 220 -23.39 -31.51 -5.20
N HIS A 221 -24.21 -32.08 -6.08
CA HIS A 221 -25.28 -31.33 -6.78
C HIS A 221 -26.37 -30.90 -5.79
N ALA A 222 -26.17 -29.78 -5.09
CA ALA A 222 -27.23 -29.12 -4.34
C ALA A 222 -27.91 -28.08 -5.25
N ASN A 223 -29.17 -28.29 -5.58
CA ASN A 223 -30.01 -27.44 -6.43
C ASN A 223 -29.84 -25.94 -6.11
N GLY A 224 -29.05 -25.22 -6.91
CA GLY A 224 -28.90 -23.76 -6.85
C GLY A 224 -27.95 -23.22 -5.77
N THR A 225 -27.27 -24.09 -5.01
CA THR A 225 -26.32 -23.66 -3.97
C THR A 225 -24.94 -23.41 -4.57
N ASN A 226 -24.29 -22.30 -4.21
CA ASN A 226 -22.95 -21.96 -4.70
C ASN A 226 -21.92 -23.06 -4.31
N PRO A 227 -21.15 -23.65 -5.26
CA PRO A 227 -20.17 -24.71 -4.98
C PRO A 227 -19.11 -24.32 -3.94
N LEU A 228 -18.69 -23.05 -3.93
CA LEU A 228 -17.71 -22.53 -2.96
C LEU A 228 -18.26 -22.48 -1.54
N ARG A 229 -19.56 -22.22 -1.42
CA ARG A 229 -20.28 -22.28 -0.14
C ARG A 229 -20.30 -23.73 0.38
N LEU A 230 -20.61 -24.71 -0.47
CA LEU A 230 -20.59 -26.13 -0.09
C LEU A 230 -19.19 -26.58 0.35
N ALA A 231 -18.15 -26.21 -0.40
CA ALA A 231 -16.76 -26.51 -0.04
C ALA A 231 -16.39 -25.94 1.34
N LEU A 232 -16.86 -24.73 1.65
CA LEU A 232 -16.62 -24.08 2.93
C LEU A 232 -17.44 -24.72 4.08
N GLU A 233 -18.70 -25.06 3.84
CA GLU A 233 -19.53 -25.80 4.82
C GLU A 233 -18.90 -27.15 5.15
N GLN A 234 -18.38 -27.87 4.16
CA GLN A 234 -17.65 -29.12 4.36
C GLN A 234 -16.36 -28.90 5.17
N ALA A 235 -15.57 -27.87 4.85
CA ALA A 235 -14.37 -27.54 5.62
C ALA A 235 -14.70 -27.28 7.10
N ALA A 236 -15.85 -26.66 7.37
CA ALA A 236 -16.33 -26.39 8.73
C ALA A 236 -16.68 -27.69 9.48
N VAL A 237 -17.35 -28.62 8.80
CA VAL A 237 -17.70 -29.94 9.33
C VAL A 237 -16.45 -30.77 9.60
N GLU A 238 -15.45 -30.72 8.71
CA GLU A 238 -14.15 -31.39 8.88
C GLU A 238 -13.26 -30.74 9.97
N GLY A 239 -13.63 -29.56 10.49
CA GLY A 239 -12.80 -28.82 11.44
C GLY A 239 -11.49 -28.30 10.83
N THR A 240 -11.46 -28.09 9.51
CA THR A 240 -10.25 -27.70 8.76
C THR A 240 -10.20 -26.21 8.42
N ILE A 241 -11.14 -25.41 8.95
CA ILE A 241 -11.15 -23.96 8.79
C ILE A 241 -10.18 -23.32 9.78
N GLN A 242 -9.32 -22.47 9.24
CA GLN A 242 -8.48 -21.56 9.99
C GLN A 242 -8.95 -20.12 9.75
N THR A 243 -9.12 -19.37 10.83
CA THR A 243 -9.54 -17.97 10.77
C THR A 243 -8.35 -17.04 10.93
N ILE A 244 -8.28 -16.00 10.10
CA ILE A 244 -7.38 -14.87 10.29
C ILE A 244 -8.21 -13.66 10.72
N GLY A 245 -7.87 -13.08 11.86
CA GLY A 245 -8.48 -11.83 12.31
C GLY A 245 -8.09 -10.66 11.38
N GLY A 246 -9.09 -9.93 10.89
CA GLY A 246 -8.93 -8.76 10.03
C GLY A 246 -8.14 -7.62 10.68
N ALA A 247 -8.07 -7.58 12.02
CA ALA A 247 -7.43 -6.54 12.83
C ALA A 247 -6.03 -6.10 12.37
N SER A 248 -5.20 -7.03 11.88
CA SER A 248 -3.80 -6.75 11.54
C SER A 248 -3.60 -6.26 10.09
N HIS A 249 -4.62 -6.35 9.24
CA HIS A 249 -4.49 -6.03 7.81
C HIS A 249 -5.73 -5.32 7.27
N TRP A 250 -5.53 -4.17 6.63
CA TRP A 250 -6.64 -3.43 6.03
C TRP A 250 -7.14 -4.09 4.75
N PHE A 251 -8.46 -4.05 4.57
CA PHE A 251 -9.17 -4.32 3.32
C PHE A 251 -10.49 -3.53 3.33
N ARG A 252 -11.08 -3.30 2.16
CA ARG A 252 -12.35 -2.56 2.02
C ARG A 252 -13.17 -3.07 0.84
N ASP A 253 -14.42 -3.40 1.11
CA ASP A 253 -15.42 -3.73 0.09
C ASP A 253 -15.92 -2.47 -0.64
N VAL A 254 -16.07 -2.58 -1.96
CA VAL A 254 -16.42 -1.49 -2.88
C VAL A 254 -17.90 -1.57 -3.30
N ARG A 255 -18.67 -2.54 -2.81
CA ARG A 255 -20.12 -2.64 -3.06
C ARG A 255 -20.90 -1.38 -2.63
N GLY A 256 -21.97 -1.12 -3.35
CA GLY A 256 -22.90 -0.02 -3.10
C GLY A 256 -22.49 1.32 -3.74
N PRO A 257 -23.40 2.31 -3.76
CA PRO A 257 -23.26 3.53 -4.57
C PRO A 257 -22.10 4.45 -4.14
N LYS A 258 -21.66 4.37 -2.88
CA LYS A 258 -20.53 5.15 -2.34
C LYS A 258 -19.27 4.30 -2.08
N GLY A 259 -19.30 3.01 -2.42
CA GLY A 259 -18.22 2.08 -2.07
C GLY A 259 -16.87 2.50 -2.65
N ALA A 260 -16.82 2.89 -3.93
CA ALA A 260 -15.59 3.34 -4.59
C ALA A 260 -14.97 4.58 -3.93
N GLN A 261 -15.79 5.58 -3.60
CA GLN A 261 -15.34 6.81 -2.93
C GLN A 261 -14.83 6.54 -1.51
N LEU A 262 -15.51 5.65 -0.78
CA LEU A 262 -15.09 5.24 0.56
C LEU A 262 -13.80 4.42 0.53
N ALA A 263 -13.64 3.51 -0.44
CA ALA A 263 -12.42 2.75 -0.63
C ALA A 263 -11.23 3.64 -0.97
N GLU A 264 -11.43 4.64 -1.84
CA GLU A 264 -10.39 5.63 -2.16
C GLU A 264 -9.98 6.46 -0.94
N ARG A 265 -10.95 6.98 -0.17
CA ARG A 265 -10.65 7.69 1.09
C ARG A 265 -9.89 6.82 2.08
N THR A 266 -10.32 5.56 2.24
CA THR A 266 -9.65 4.61 3.13
C THR A 266 -8.22 4.33 2.68
N LEU A 267 -7.97 4.21 1.37
CA LEU A 267 -6.63 4.04 0.81
C LEU A 267 -5.73 5.25 1.10
N LEU A 268 -6.24 6.46 0.89
CA LEU A 268 -5.52 7.70 1.18
C LEU A 268 -5.22 7.84 2.67
N GLU A 269 -6.22 7.61 3.53
CA GLU A 269 -6.06 7.62 4.99
C GLU A 269 -5.06 6.56 5.47
N ALA A 270 -5.07 5.36 4.89
CA ALA A 270 -4.11 4.31 5.20
C ALA A 270 -2.67 4.73 4.87
N LEU A 271 -2.45 5.44 3.77
CA LEU A 271 -1.13 5.98 3.42
C LEU A 271 -0.71 7.13 4.34
N GLN A 272 -1.64 8.00 4.69
CA GLN A 272 -1.40 9.11 5.62
C GLN A 272 -1.12 8.61 7.05
N THR A 273 -1.67 7.46 7.44
CA THR A 273 -1.48 6.85 8.76
C THR A 273 -0.36 5.82 8.82
N MET A 274 0.18 5.36 7.67
CA MET A 274 1.41 4.58 7.63
C MET A 274 2.51 5.39 8.31
N LYS A 275 2.84 4.96 9.53
CA LYS A 275 3.92 5.48 10.36
C LYS A 275 5.24 5.17 9.64
N GLY A 276 5.73 6.11 8.83
CA GLY A 276 7.17 6.23 8.69
C GLY A 276 7.64 6.62 10.08
N GLY A 277 8.34 5.73 10.80
CA GLY A 277 8.68 5.93 12.22
C GLY A 277 9.53 7.18 12.52
N LEU A 278 9.79 8.03 11.53
CA LEU A 278 10.65 9.20 11.54
C LEU A 278 10.02 10.39 10.76
N ASP A 279 8.72 10.36 10.46
CA ASP A 279 8.02 11.49 9.82
C ASP A 279 8.08 12.74 10.73
N GLY A 280 8.43 13.89 10.15
CA GLY A 280 8.49 15.18 10.86
C GLY A 280 7.16 15.59 11.47
N LEU A 281 7.20 16.54 12.41
CA LEU A 281 5.97 17.06 13.04
C LEU A 281 5.09 17.74 11.98
N VAL A 282 5.69 18.45 11.02
CA VAL A 282 4.97 19.16 9.97
C VAL A 282 4.38 18.17 8.96
N ASP A 283 5.17 17.17 8.57
CA ASP A 283 4.72 16.13 7.65
C ASP A 283 3.45 15.45 8.16
N ARG A 284 3.42 15.18 9.47
CA ARG A 284 2.28 14.52 10.12
C ARG A 284 1.02 15.38 10.17
N TYR A 285 1.13 16.67 10.51
CA TYR A 285 -0.05 17.48 10.81
C TYR A 285 -0.52 18.36 9.65
N VAL A 286 0.38 18.76 8.75
CA VAL A 286 0.08 19.73 7.68
C VAL A 286 0.21 19.07 6.31
N ASN A 287 1.39 18.53 5.97
CA ASN A 287 1.66 18.09 4.60
C ASN A 287 0.76 16.93 4.20
N ARG A 288 0.61 15.90 5.06
CA ARG A 288 -0.23 14.73 4.76
C ARG A 288 -1.71 15.03 4.57
N LYS A 289 -2.24 16.06 5.24
CA LYS A 289 -3.65 16.47 5.03
C LYS A 289 -3.84 17.19 3.70
N CYS A 290 -2.87 18.03 3.33
CA CYS A 290 -2.93 18.81 2.10
C CYS A 290 -2.60 17.95 0.87
N SER A 291 -1.63 17.04 0.98
CA SER A 291 -1.20 16.13 -0.09
C SER A 291 -2.34 15.26 -0.57
N GLY A 292 -3.17 14.72 0.34
CA GLY A 292 -4.29 13.84 -0.04
C GLY A 292 -5.27 14.47 -1.04
N LEU A 293 -5.50 15.78 -0.96
CA LEU A 293 -6.36 16.50 -1.92
C LEU A 293 -5.68 16.63 -3.28
N LEU A 294 -4.39 16.98 -3.30
CA LEU A 294 -3.60 17.10 -4.52
C LEU A 294 -3.39 15.75 -5.20
N THR A 295 -3.05 14.72 -4.44
CA THR A 295 -2.95 13.32 -4.87
C THR A 295 -4.23 12.86 -5.56
N HIS A 296 -5.40 13.13 -4.98
CA HIS A 296 -6.67 12.82 -5.64
C HIS A 296 -6.83 13.53 -7.00
N GLY A 297 -6.41 14.81 -7.08
CA GLY A 297 -6.36 15.55 -8.34
C GLY A 297 -5.42 14.91 -9.37
N PHE A 298 -4.18 14.60 -8.98
CA PHE A 298 -3.18 13.97 -9.86
C PHE A 298 -3.61 12.59 -10.38
N LEU A 299 -4.26 11.79 -9.53
CA LEU A 299 -4.82 10.49 -9.93
C LEU A 299 -5.93 10.63 -10.97
N ARG A 300 -6.78 11.67 -10.86
CA ARG A 300 -7.81 11.96 -11.86
C ARG A 300 -7.22 12.44 -13.18
N LEU A 301 -6.15 13.22 -13.12
CA LEU A 301 -5.42 13.71 -14.30
C LEU A 301 -4.54 12.62 -14.95
N GLY A 302 -4.33 11.48 -14.29
CA GLY A 302 -3.50 10.39 -14.79
C GLY A 302 -2.00 10.73 -14.80
N TRP A 303 -1.55 11.63 -13.93
CA TRP A 303 -0.14 12.01 -13.87
C TRP A 303 0.72 10.89 -13.29
N SER A 304 1.90 10.69 -13.87
CA SER A 304 2.87 9.73 -13.35
C SER A 304 3.60 10.30 -12.13
N PRO A 305 4.07 9.46 -11.18
CA PRO A 305 4.88 9.91 -10.04
C PRO A 305 6.05 10.79 -10.46
N ASN A 306 6.82 10.38 -11.46
CA ASN A 306 7.97 11.14 -11.95
C ASN A 306 7.57 12.54 -12.48
N THR A 307 6.37 12.69 -13.06
CA THR A 307 5.88 14.01 -13.51
C THR A 307 5.59 14.91 -12.33
N ILE A 308 5.06 14.35 -11.24
CA ILE A 308 4.80 15.06 -9.98
C ILE A 308 6.12 15.49 -9.33
N THR A 309 7.14 14.61 -9.29
CA THR A 309 8.50 14.93 -8.82
C THR A 309 9.13 16.07 -9.65
N MET A 310 8.97 16.05 -10.97
CA MET A 310 9.48 17.14 -11.82
C MET A 310 8.73 18.45 -11.56
N LEU A 311 7.41 18.39 -11.31
CA LEU A 311 6.63 19.57 -10.92
C LEU A 311 7.10 20.12 -9.57
N SER A 312 7.25 19.27 -8.53
CA SER A 312 7.72 19.71 -7.21
C SER A 312 9.08 20.38 -7.32
N MET A 313 10.01 19.81 -8.10
CA MET A 313 11.31 20.40 -8.37
C MET A 313 11.20 21.79 -9.02
N VAL A 314 10.41 21.94 -10.09
CA VAL A 314 10.25 23.25 -10.76
C VAL A 314 9.64 24.28 -9.82
N VAL A 315 8.61 23.92 -9.05
CA VAL A 315 8.00 24.82 -8.05
C VAL A 315 9.02 25.20 -6.98
N GLY A 316 9.84 24.26 -6.52
CA GLY A 316 10.91 24.50 -5.55
C GLY A 316 12.01 25.42 -6.09
N LEU A 317 12.39 25.29 -7.37
CA LEU A 317 13.35 26.18 -8.01
C LEU A 317 12.81 27.60 -8.19
N VAL A 318 11.53 27.74 -8.55
CA VAL A 318 10.84 29.04 -8.58
C VAL A 318 10.83 29.67 -7.19
N ALA A 319 10.52 28.89 -6.15
CA ALA A 319 10.56 29.34 -4.76
C ALA A 319 11.97 29.83 -4.37
N ALA A 320 13.01 29.07 -4.70
CA ALA A 320 14.39 29.44 -4.45
C ALA A 320 14.77 30.77 -5.13
N GLY A 321 14.35 30.97 -6.39
CA GLY A 321 14.60 32.22 -7.12
C GLY A 321 14.01 33.47 -6.46
N LEU A 322 12.91 33.34 -5.72
CA LEU A 322 12.29 34.47 -5.00
C LEU A 322 13.11 34.99 -3.82
N PHE A 323 14.11 34.24 -3.35
CA PHE A 323 15.03 34.70 -2.31
C PHE A 323 16.19 35.56 -2.85
N LEU A 324 16.47 35.52 -4.16
CA LEU A 324 17.56 36.28 -4.79
C LEU A 324 17.45 37.80 -4.60
N PRO A 325 16.27 38.44 -4.73
CA PRO A 325 16.17 39.89 -4.60
C PRO A 325 16.36 40.41 -3.17
N GLY A 326 16.45 39.53 -2.16
CA GLY A 326 16.61 39.91 -0.75
C GLY A 326 15.42 40.67 -0.13
N SER A 327 14.32 40.85 -0.88
CA SER A 327 13.11 41.51 -0.37
C SER A 327 12.37 40.63 0.63
N TRP A 328 11.96 41.21 1.75
CA TRP A 328 11.21 40.51 2.81
C TRP A 328 9.89 39.91 2.29
N THR A 329 9.14 40.66 1.47
CA THR A 329 7.86 40.18 0.92
C THR A 329 8.06 38.99 -0.02
N LEU A 330 9.10 39.05 -0.86
CA LEU A 330 9.43 37.95 -1.77
C LEU A 330 10.00 36.74 -1.03
N ALA A 331 10.73 36.94 0.08
CA ALA A 331 11.21 35.86 0.93
C ALA A 331 10.05 35.10 1.61
N ILE A 332 9.00 35.80 2.07
CA ILE A 332 7.79 35.14 2.61
C ILE A 332 7.08 34.36 1.51
N LEU A 333 6.88 34.96 0.33
CA LEU A 333 6.25 34.29 -0.81
C LEU A 333 7.07 33.06 -1.25
N GLY A 334 8.41 33.19 -1.30
CA GLY A 334 9.34 32.10 -1.57
C GLY A 334 9.20 30.99 -0.55
N GLY A 335 9.13 31.29 0.74
CA GLY A 335 8.90 30.30 1.79
C GLY A 335 7.56 29.57 1.65
N LEU A 336 6.49 30.29 1.28
CA LEU A 336 5.17 29.68 1.05
C LEU A 336 5.15 28.76 -0.18
N ILE A 337 5.78 29.18 -1.28
CA ILE A 337 5.88 28.36 -2.50
C ILE A 337 6.81 27.16 -2.27
N LEU A 338 7.87 27.32 -1.46
CA LEU A 338 8.72 26.20 -1.03
C LEU A 338 7.94 25.20 -0.17
N GLN A 339 7.09 25.67 0.73
CA GLN A 339 6.19 24.77 1.47
C GLN A 339 5.26 24.01 0.51
N LEU A 340 4.71 24.71 -0.50
CA LEU A 340 3.86 24.10 -1.51
C LEU A 340 4.63 23.04 -2.32
N SER A 341 5.89 23.29 -2.71
CA SER A 341 6.68 22.28 -3.43
C SER A 341 6.87 21.02 -2.60
N VAL A 342 7.13 21.15 -1.29
CA VAL A 342 7.24 20.01 -0.37
C VAL A 342 5.92 19.22 -0.27
N ILE A 343 4.77 19.90 -0.25
CA ILE A 343 3.46 19.23 -0.24
C ILE A 343 3.22 18.47 -1.56
N ILE A 344 3.56 19.08 -2.71
CA ILE A 344 3.46 18.42 -4.03
C ILE A 344 4.39 17.21 -4.08
N ASP A 345 5.59 17.34 -3.53
CA ASP A 345 6.57 16.27 -3.49
C ASP A 345 6.05 15.04 -2.74
N CYS A 346 5.38 15.22 -1.59
CA CYS A 346 4.72 14.11 -0.88
C CYS A 346 3.68 13.34 -1.74
N CYS A 347 3.10 14.00 -2.75
CA CYS A 347 2.09 13.39 -3.60
C CYS A 347 2.68 12.35 -4.56
N ASP A 348 3.96 12.44 -4.94
CA ASP A 348 4.55 11.51 -5.90
C ASP A 348 4.62 10.08 -5.34
N GLY A 349 5.00 9.93 -4.08
CA GLY A 349 5.13 8.68 -3.36
C GLY A 349 3.76 8.13 -2.95
N GLU A 350 2.80 8.99 -2.66
CA GLU A 350 1.39 8.60 -2.48
C GLU A 350 0.83 8.01 -3.79
N VAL A 351 0.98 8.71 -4.92
CA VAL A 351 0.56 8.24 -6.23
C VAL A 351 1.29 6.96 -6.62
N ALA A 352 2.60 6.86 -6.40
CA ALA A 352 3.38 5.67 -6.68
C ALA A 352 2.88 4.44 -5.91
N ARG A 353 2.56 4.60 -4.61
CA ARG A 353 2.01 3.53 -3.77
C ARG A 353 0.59 3.15 -4.16
N LEU A 354 -0.28 4.13 -4.44
CA LEU A 354 -1.66 3.87 -4.86
C LEU A 354 -1.75 3.17 -6.20
N THR A 355 -0.83 3.47 -7.11
CA THR A 355 -0.80 2.97 -8.49
C THR A 355 0.16 1.78 -8.70
N PHE A 356 0.77 1.27 -7.63
CA PHE A 356 1.78 0.20 -7.67
C PHE A 356 3.00 0.52 -8.57
N SER A 357 3.29 1.81 -8.77
CA SER A 357 4.32 2.33 -9.68
C SER A 357 5.65 2.69 -8.99
N GLU A 358 5.87 2.21 -7.77
CA GLU A 358 7.13 2.41 -7.05
C GLU A 358 8.31 1.82 -7.83
N SER A 359 9.35 2.62 -8.03
CA SER A 359 10.53 2.20 -8.80
C SER A 359 11.81 2.74 -8.17
N LYS A 360 12.93 2.05 -8.41
CA LYS A 360 14.26 2.53 -7.99
C LYS A 360 14.61 3.85 -8.66
N PHE A 361 14.29 3.99 -9.96
CA PHE A 361 14.52 5.24 -10.68
C PHE A 361 13.76 6.41 -10.08
N GLY A 362 12.47 6.24 -9.78
CA GLY A 362 11.66 7.29 -9.15
C GLY A 362 12.21 7.69 -7.77
N GLN A 363 12.66 6.72 -6.97
CA GLN A 363 13.32 7.00 -5.69
C GLN A 363 14.62 7.78 -5.85
N GLU A 364 15.44 7.47 -6.85
CA GLU A 364 16.66 8.24 -7.13
C GLU A 364 16.33 9.65 -7.65
N LEU A 365 15.36 9.77 -8.56
CA LEU A 365 14.92 11.04 -9.11
C LEU A 365 14.45 12.00 -8.01
N ASP A 366 13.63 11.53 -7.07
CA ASP A 366 13.15 12.26 -5.90
C ASP A 366 14.32 12.83 -5.06
N ILE A 367 15.30 11.98 -4.72
CA ILE A 367 16.51 12.41 -3.98
C ILE A 367 17.27 13.49 -4.75
N TRP A 368 17.50 13.30 -6.05
CA TRP A 368 18.26 14.26 -6.85
C TRP A 368 17.51 15.58 -7.00
N ALA A 369 16.20 15.53 -7.24
CA ALA A 369 15.33 16.70 -7.33
C ALA A 369 15.38 17.53 -6.03
N ASP A 370 15.20 16.89 -4.88
CA ASP A 370 15.31 17.53 -3.56
C ASP A 370 16.67 18.21 -3.38
N ASN A 371 17.76 17.52 -3.72
CA ASN A 371 19.11 18.07 -3.56
C ASN A 371 19.38 19.26 -4.49
N VAL A 372 18.90 19.22 -5.73
CA VAL A 372 19.02 20.34 -6.66
C VAL A 372 18.28 21.57 -6.12
N VAL A 373 17.05 21.40 -5.61
CA VAL A 373 16.29 22.49 -4.99
C VAL A 373 17.03 23.06 -3.78
N HIS A 374 17.56 22.21 -2.88
CA HIS A 374 18.31 22.68 -1.71
C HIS A 374 19.58 23.47 -2.08
N ILE A 375 20.35 22.99 -3.07
CA ILE A 375 21.56 23.69 -3.54
C ILE A 375 21.22 25.07 -4.07
N VAL A 376 20.20 25.16 -4.94
CA VAL A 376 19.77 26.44 -5.53
C VAL A 376 19.19 27.35 -4.46
N LEU A 377 18.44 26.81 -3.50
CA LEU A 377 17.89 27.57 -2.37
C LEU A 377 19.00 28.18 -1.51
N PHE A 378 19.99 27.40 -1.07
CA PHE A 378 21.10 27.93 -0.27
C PHE A 378 21.91 28.98 -1.03
N ALA A 379 22.17 28.76 -2.32
CA ALA A 379 22.83 29.74 -3.17
C ALA A 379 22.00 31.03 -3.29
N ALA A 380 20.69 30.92 -3.53
CA ALA A 380 19.80 32.07 -3.67
C ALA A 380 19.70 32.90 -2.39
N ILE A 381 19.56 32.23 -1.23
CA ILE A 381 19.54 32.90 0.08
C ILE A 381 20.87 33.61 0.35
N ALA A 382 22.00 32.95 0.06
CA ALA A 382 23.33 33.53 0.23
C ALA A 382 23.55 34.77 -0.65
N CYS A 383 23.16 34.69 -1.93
CA CYS A 383 23.23 35.82 -2.85
C CYS A 383 22.31 36.98 -2.42
N GLY A 384 21.06 36.69 -2.05
CA GLY A 384 20.14 37.72 -1.56
C GLY A 384 20.63 38.39 -0.28
N ALA A 385 21.20 37.63 0.65
CA ALA A 385 21.80 38.15 1.87
C ALA A 385 23.07 39.00 1.63
N PHE A 386 23.84 38.67 0.59
CA PHE A 386 25.03 39.42 0.18
C PHE A 386 24.69 40.76 -0.50
N LEU A 387 23.68 40.75 -1.37
CA LEU A 387 23.32 41.90 -2.19
C LEU A 387 22.46 42.93 -1.45
N HIS A 388 21.55 42.48 -0.59
CA HIS A 388 20.52 43.34 0.03
C HIS A 388 20.24 43.02 1.51
N GLY A 389 21.06 42.15 2.13
CA GLY A 389 20.82 41.68 3.49
C GLY A 389 21.60 42.45 4.57
N PRO A 390 21.41 42.11 5.86
CA PRO A 390 22.11 42.76 6.99
C PRO A 390 23.64 42.59 6.97
N TRP A 391 24.14 41.70 6.12
CA TRP A 391 25.56 41.38 5.93
C TRP A 391 26.08 41.92 4.58
N GLU A 392 25.41 42.93 4.03
CA GLU A 392 25.82 43.64 2.83
C GLU A 392 27.30 44.01 2.89
N HIS A 393 28.02 43.83 1.77
CA HIS A 393 29.46 44.08 1.63
C HIS A 393 30.43 43.15 2.38
N THR A 394 29.95 42.14 3.09
CA THR A 394 30.82 41.07 3.63
C THR A 394 30.75 39.82 2.76
N HIS A 395 31.86 39.11 2.54
CA HIS A 395 31.84 37.83 1.81
C HIS A 395 31.26 36.66 2.64
N LEU A 396 30.88 36.92 3.89
CA LEU A 396 30.43 35.93 4.85
C LEU A 396 29.16 35.15 4.42
N PRO A 397 28.09 35.78 3.87
CA PRO A 397 26.93 35.04 3.37
C PRO A 397 27.29 34.07 2.24
N LEU A 398 28.17 34.48 1.32
CA LEU A 398 28.61 33.66 0.19
C LEU A 398 29.46 32.47 0.67
N LEU A 399 30.35 32.67 1.65
CA LEU A 399 31.12 31.60 2.25
C LEU A 399 30.22 30.59 2.98
N LEU A 400 29.24 31.08 3.75
CA LEU A 400 28.28 30.21 4.44
C LEU A 400 27.41 29.44 3.43
N GLY A 401 26.92 30.10 2.39
CA GLY A 401 26.17 29.47 1.31
C GLY A 401 26.97 28.40 0.58
N ALA A 402 28.20 28.72 0.16
CA ALA A 402 29.10 27.76 -0.48
C ALA A 402 29.41 26.58 0.45
N SER A 403 29.61 26.83 1.75
CA SER A 403 29.83 25.78 2.74
C SER A 403 28.61 24.88 2.94
N ALA A 404 27.39 25.43 2.92
CA ALA A 404 26.15 24.67 3.03
C ALA A 404 25.91 23.83 1.77
N VAL A 405 26.15 24.39 0.59
CA VAL A 405 26.08 23.66 -0.69
C VAL A 405 27.08 22.51 -0.70
N LEU A 406 28.33 22.76 -0.30
CA LEU A 406 29.36 21.71 -0.22
C LEU A 406 28.96 20.62 0.77
N ALA A 407 28.48 20.99 1.96
CA ALA A 407 28.00 20.03 2.95
C ALA A 407 26.81 19.21 2.43
N ASN A 408 25.89 19.81 1.68
CA ASN A 408 24.78 19.11 1.05
C ASN A 408 25.25 18.07 0.02
N VAL A 409 26.20 18.43 -0.85
CA VAL A 409 26.79 17.50 -1.82
C VAL A 409 27.50 16.34 -1.11
N VAL A 410 28.30 16.63 -0.08
CA VAL A 410 28.98 15.58 0.70
C VAL A 410 27.97 14.69 1.43
N SER A 411 26.92 15.29 2.00
CA SER A 411 25.81 14.57 2.63
C SER A 411 25.14 13.60 1.66
N LEU A 412 24.83 14.06 0.44
CA LEU A 412 24.24 13.22 -0.61
C LEU A 412 25.13 12.02 -0.94
N LEU A 413 26.44 12.23 -1.08
CA LEU A 413 27.40 11.13 -1.34
C LEU A 413 27.42 10.12 -0.19
N LEU A 414 27.43 10.58 1.07
CA LEU A 414 27.42 9.72 2.24
C LEU A 414 26.09 8.95 2.38
N VAL A 415 24.95 9.61 2.13
CA VAL A 415 23.62 8.99 2.17
C VAL A 415 23.49 7.94 1.07
N ASN A 416 23.94 8.24 -0.16
CA ASN A 416 23.95 7.26 -1.25
C ASN A 416 24.86 6.07 -0.90
N HIS A 417 26.04 6.33 -0.32
CA HIS A 417 26.91 5.26 0.16
C HIS A 417 26.26 4.40 1.25
N ALA A 418 25.59 5.01 2.23
CA ALA A 418 24.86 4.31 3.28
C ALA A 418 23.71 3.45 2.71
N ARG A 419 22.98 3.96 1.71
CA ARG A 419 21.93 3.21 1.00
C ARG A 419 22.50 2.03 0.21
N GLN A 420 23.65 2.21 -0.45
CA GLN A 420 24.35 1.12 -1.14
C GLN A 420 24.81 0.02 -0.18
N LEU A 421 25.36 0.39 0.98
CA LEU A 421 25.69 -0.57 2.04
C LEU A 421 24.45 -1.34 2.50
N ARG A 422 23.30 -0.67 2.63
CA ARG A 422 22.02 -1.32 2.97
C ARG A 422 21.60 -2.37 1.95
N SER A 423 21.89 -2.14 0.66
CA SER A 423 21.58 -3.10 -0.40
C SER A 423 22.48 -4.34 -0.41
N ARG A 424 23.58 -4.35 0.36
CA ARG A 424 24.57 -5.43 0.42
C ARG A 424 24.60 -6.08 1.81
N PRO A 425 23.90 -7.22 2.01
CA PRO A 425 23.78 -7.88 3.31
C PRO A 425 25.12 -8.30 3.94
N ARG A 426 26.16 -8.56 3.11
CA ARG A 426 27.51 -8.92 3.57
C ARG A 426 28.22 -7.77 4.26
N ASP A 427 28.12 -6.56 3.72
CA ASP A 427 28.79 -5.37 4.25
C ASP A 427 28.08 -4.87 5.50
N LEU A 428 26.74 -4.96 5.54
CA LEU A 428 25.92 -4.69 6.72
C LEU A 428 26.30 -5.53 7.95
N ARG A 429 26.81 -6.76 7.76
CA ARG A 429 27.24 -7.65 8.87
C ARG A 429 28.40 -7.08 9.68
N GLN A 430 29.17 -6.15 9.11
CA GLN A 430 30.28 -5.49 9.78
C GLN A 430 29.80 -4.50 10.87
N PHE A 431 28.53 -4.09 10.83
CA PHE A 431 27.92 -3.17 11.80
C PHE A 431 27.13 -3.90 12.88
N THR A 432 27.27 -3.41 14.12
CA THR A 432 26.47 -3.85 15.27
C THR A 432 24.99 -3.46 15.11
N LYS A 433 24.07 -4.15 15.82
CA LYS A 433 22.63 -3.84 15.77
C LYS A 433 22.33 -2.37 16.14
N GLN A 434 23.05 -1.82 17.11
CA GLN A 434 22.90 -0.42 17.53
C GLN A 434 23.38 0.57 16.47
N GLU A 435 24.51 0.28 15.80
CA GLU A 435 25.01 1.13 14.71
C GLU A 435 24.03 1.14 13.52
N ARG A 436 23.45 -0.01 13.17
CA ARG A 436 22.42 -0.08 12.12
C ARG A 436 21.19 0.74 12.46
N ALA A 437 20.68 0.64 13.70
CA ALA A 437 19.55 1.44 14.15
C ALA A 437 19.85 2.95 14.10
N LYS A 438 21.09 3.37 14.43
CA LYS A 438 21.52 4.77 14.31
C LYS A 438 21.61 5.22 12.85
N ILE A 439 22.14 4.39 11.94
CA ILE A 439 22.17 4.70 10.50
C ILE A 439 20.73 4.85 9.98
N GLU A 440 19.82 3.96 10.36
CA GLU A 440 18.40 4.04 9.99
C GLU A 440 17.74 5.31 10.54
N PHE A 441 18.00 5.63 11.81
CA PHE A 441 17.52 6.85 12.44
C PHE A 441 17.99 8.11 11.71
N MET A 442 19.28 8.18 11.34
CA MET A 442 19.86 9.31 10.63
C MET A 442 19.33 9.41 9.19
N LEU A 443 19.19 8.28 8.50
CA LEU A 443 18.59 8.26 7.16
C LEU A 443 17.15 8.78 7.16
N GLY A 444 16.38 8.50 8.21
CA GLY A 444 15.04 9.09 8.35
C GLY A 444 15.05 10.55 8.77
N HIS A 445 16.07 11.02 9.51
CA HIS A 445 16.21 12.46 9.80
C HIS A 445 16.58 13.28 8.55
N VAL A 446 17.37 12.73 7.64
CA VAL A 446 17.62 13.37 6.33
C VAL A 446 16.35 13.44 5.50
N ALA A 447 15.47 12.45 5.63
CA ALA A 447 14.19 12.44 4.97
C ALA A 447 13.17 13.39 5.62
N ASN A 448 13.50 14.05 6.73
CA ASN A 448 12.58 14.97 7.38
C ASN A 448 12.50 16.29 6.59
N ARG A 449 11.29 16.61 6.12
CA ARG A 449 10.99 17.79 5.27
C ARG A 449 10.59 19.03 6.07
N ASP A 450 10.66 18.97 7.41
CA ASP A 450 10.40 20.08 8.35
C ASP A 450 11.28 21.32 8.08
N PHE A 451 12.36 21.18 7.30
CA PHE A 451 13.25 22.26 6.85
C PHE A 451 12.52 23.44 6.17
N SER A 452 11.51 23.15 5.34
CA SER A 452 10.73 24.18 4.61
C SER A 452 10.04 25.18 5.54
N ILE A 453 9.52 24.71 6.68
CA ILE A 453 8.91 25.59 7.69
C ILE A 453 9.96 26.43 8.40
N ILE A 454 11.15 25.89 8.68
CA ILE A 454 12.23 26.65 9.31
C ILE A 454 12.64 27.81 8.39
N VAL A 455 12.73 27.57 7.08
CA VAL A 455 12.96 28.61 6.06
C VAL A 455 11.85 29.65 6.09
N LEU A 456 10.58 29.22 6.06
CA LEU A 456 9.42 30.12 6.07
C LEU A 456 9.36 31.00 7.33
N LEU A 457 9.57 30.41 8.51
CA LEU A 457 9.61 31.16 9.78
C LEU A 457 10.77 32.14 9.79
N SER A 458 11.94 31.72 9.34
CA SER A 458 13.14 32.56 9.26
C SER A 458 12.95 33.71 8.27
N ALA A 459 12.25 33.49 7.16
CA ALA A 459 11.85 34.54 6.23
C ALA A 459 10.87 35.53 6.90
N GLY A 460 9.85 35.01 7.61
CA GLY A 460 8.86 35.82 8.32
C GLY A 460 9.48 36.77 9.36
N PHE A 461 10.46 36.30 10.13
CA PHE A 461 11.16 37.10 11.13
C PHE A 461 12.36 37.91 10.58
N GLY A 462 12.68 37.81 9.29
CA GLY A 462 13.86 38.46 8.70
C GLY A 462 15.20 37.88 9.17
N LEU A 463 15.20 36.64 9.69
CA LEU A 463 16.36 35.94 10.25
C LEU A 463 17.01 34.97 9.26
N LEU A 464 16.79 35.18 7.96
CA LEU A 464 17.25 34.26 6.90
C LEU A 464 18.78 34.11 6.84
N HIS A 465 19.52 35.14 7.25
CA HIS A 465 20.98 35.12 7.38
C HIS A 465 21.45 34.21 8.52
N TRP A 466 20.78 34.24 9.68
CA TRP A 466 21.03 33.31 10.78
C TRP A 466 20.67 31.88 10.42
N PHE A 467 19.57 31.72 9.69
CA PHE A 467 19.20 30.42 9.13
C PHE A 467 20.32 29.85 8.26
N LEU A 468 20.93 30.65 7.37
CA LEU A 468 22.04 30.19 6.52
C LEU A 468 23.25 29.72 7.35
N ALA A 469 23.60 30.46 8.41
CA ALA A 469 24.68 30.07 9.33
C ALA A 469 24.36 28.77 10.07
N LEU A 470 23.14 28.64 10.61
CA LEU A 470 22.68 27.43 11.30
C LEU A 470 22.62 26.23 10.35
N ALA A 471 22.17 26.44 9.11
CA ALA A 471 22.10 25.40 8.09
C ALA A 471 23.50 24.91 7.70
N ALA A 472 24.48 25.81 7.53
CA ALA A 472 25.86 25.45 7.27
C ALA A 472 26.45 24.61 8.41
N ILE A 473 26.33 25.08 9.66
CA ILE A 473 26.84 24.37 10.84
C ILE A 473 26.15 23.01 11.00
N GLY A 474 24.81 22.99 10.93
CA GLY A 474 24.01 21.78 11.06
C GLY A 474 24.34 20.73 10.00
N SER A 475 24.55 21.16 8.74
CA SER A 475 24.90 20.27 7.64
C SER A 475 26.28 19.63 7.85
N TRP A 476 27.26 20.38 8.32
CA TRP A 476 28.58 19.83 8.64
C TRP A 476 28.57 18.89 9.84
N LEU A 477 27.78 19.20 10.88
CA LEU A 477 27.59 18.28 12.01
C LEU A 477 26.98 16.95 11.55
N PHE A 478 25.99 17.02 10.64
CA PHE A 478 25.40 15.84 10.04
C PHE A 478 26.43 15.03 9.23
N VAL A 479 27.17 15.70 8.32
CA VAL A 479 28.22 15.07 7.51
C VAL A 479 29.26 14.39 8.40
N MET A 480 29.73 15.06 9.44
CA MET A 480 30.74 14.50 10.35
C MET A 480 30.22 13.29 11.12
N SER A 481 28.98 13.37 11.62
CA SER A 481 28.34 12.26 12.33
C SER A 481 28.15 11.05 11.42
N MET A 482 27.66 11.27 10.19
CA MET A 482 27.46 10.20 9.21
C MET A 482 28.80 9.59 8.76
N ALA A 483 29.80 10.41 8.45
CA ALA A 483 31.13 9.94 8.06
C ALA A 483 31.81 9.15 9.18
N TRP A 484 31.72 9.60 10.43
CA TRP A 484 32.24 8.88 11.59
C TRP A 484 31.59 7.51 11.78
N MET A 485 30.29 7.40 11.51
CA MET A 485 29.56 6.14 11.58
C MET A 485 29.98 5.19 10.45
N LEU A 486 30.18 5.72 9.24
CA LEU A 486 30.58 4.97 8.05
C LEU A 486 32.09 4.66 7.97
N ARG A 487 32.93 5.21 8.85
CA ARG A 487 34.40 5.05 8.82
C ARG A 487 34.88 3.60 8.67
N ARG A 488 34.18 2.64 9.31
CA ARG A 488 34.54 1.21 9.25
C ARG A 488 34.35 0.60 7.85
N SER A 489 33.37 1.10 7.11
CA SER A 489 33.13 0.66 5.73
C SER A 489 34.15 1.22 4.73
N PHE A 490 34.74 2.37 5.02
CA PHE A 490 35.83 2.93 4.23
C PHE A 490 37.14 2.19 4.48
N ILE A 491 37.41 1.80 5.73
CA ILE A 491 38.64 1.09 6.11
C ILE A 491 38.68 -0.35 5.55
N SER A 492 37.54 -1.02 5.39
CA SER A 492 37.51 -2.40 4.86
C SER A 492 37.71 -2.52 3.34
N ARG A 493 37.76 -1.39 2.62
CA ARG A 493 38.01 -1.32 1.16
C ARG A 493 39.41 -0.81 0.80
N ALA A 494 40.15 -0.25 1.76
CA ALA A 494 41.55 0.14 1.62
C ALA A 494 42.44 -1.01 2.08
#